data_AF-A0A0Q8SUZ4-F1
#
_entry.id   AF-A0A0Q8SUZ4-F1
#
_cell.length_a   1.000
_cell.length_b   1.000
_cell.length_c   1.000
_cell.angle_alpha   90.00
_cell.angle_beta   90.00
_cell.angle_gamma   90.00
#
_symmetry.space_group_name_H-M   'P 1'
#
loop_
_entity.id
_entity.type
_entity.pdbx_description
1 polymer ?
#
loop_
_entity_poly.entity_id
_entity_poly.type
_entity_poly.pdbx_seq_one_letter_code
_entity_poly.pdbx_strand_id
1 'polypeptide(L)'
;MNDHRVARLVDLGNFLKSRHYEFTTPTPLTHHRVLRNRVEKAARDLRDIFGWNLPFDGALLPLPLRDKLVSEGLTQQQDTGMYQSMVRVSSLGGELYAHSRFPTSEADAVFFGPDTYRFAALIAQELAAHPLGAYGRILDMGCGGGPGGIVAARSAGGSVDELVLADINPEALALAKANARLAQVEFCTFVQSDLFQGITGDFDLIVSNPPYLVDADKRTYRHGGGNFGEGLSQRILEQSIAHLRPGGRLILYTGSAVVQGVDAFSEWAAGIAARTGCAFTRREIDPDVFGEELDRPEYAGVDRIAAIGLVVQRRPA
;
A
#
# COMPACT_ATOMS: atom_id res chain seq x y z
N MET A 1 5.06 7.19 19.60
CA MET A 1 3.81 6.83 18.90
C MET A 1 2.95 6.06 19.87
N ASN A 2 1.65 6.37 20.00
CA ASN A 2 0.83 5.89 21.12
C ASN A 2 0.38 4.43 20.89
N ASP A 3 0.96 3.46 21.61
CA ASP A 3 0.58 2.03 21.52
C ASP A 3 -0.93 1.80 21.74
N HIS A 4 -1.59 2.73 22.45
CA HIS A 4 -3.04 2.76 22.63
C HIS A 4 -3.81 2.88 21.31
N ARG A 5 -3.41 3.76 20.38
CA ARG A 5 -4.06 3.91 19.07
C ARG A 5 -3.96 2.64 18.24
N VAL A 6 -2.78 2.01 18.23
CA VAL A 6 -2.56 0.71 17.57
C VAL A 6 -3.47 -0.36 18.17
N ALA A 7 -3.56 -0.44 19.50
CA ALA A 7 -4.44 -1.39 20.18
C ALA A 7 -5.93 -1.16 19.83
N ARG A 8 -6.37 0.09 19.69
CA ARG A 8 -7.76 0.40 19.29
C ARG A 8 -8.06 0.05 17.83
N LEU A 9 -7.10 0.22 16.93
CA LEU A 9 -7.24 -0.27 15.56
C LEU A 9 -7.36 -1.80 15.51
N VAL A 10 -6.59 -2.51 16.35
CA VAL A 10 -6.70 -3.97 16.48
C VAL A 10 -8.06 -4.38 17.07
N ASP A 11 -8.54 -3.68 18.11
CA ASP A 11 -9.88 -3.91 18.68
C ASP A 11 -10.99 -3.75 17.62
N LEU A 12 -10.89 -2.68 16.80
CA LEU A 12 -11.80 -2.45 15.68
C LEU A 12 -11.72 -3.58 14.65
N GLY A 13 -10.51 -3.94 14.19
CA GLY A 13 -10.34 -4.99 13.21
C GLY A 13 -10.87 -6.35 13.69
N ASN A 14 -10.65 -6.71 14.96
CA ASN A 14 -11.20 -7.93 15.56
C ASN A 14 -12.73 -7.89 15.64
N PHE A 15 -13.31 -6.75 16.02
CA PHE A 15 -14.76 -6.56 15.98
C PHE A 15 -15.30 -6.76 14.55
N LEU A 16 -14.67 -6.14 13.55
CA LEU A 16 -15.09 -6.28 12.15
C LEU A 16 -14.94 -7.73 11.65
N LYS A 17 -13.84 -8.43 11.99
CA LYS A 17 -13.67 -9.86 11.71
C LYS A 17 -14.79 -10.71 12.32
N SER A 18 -15.17 -10.43 13.57
CA SER A 18 -16.29 -11.14 14.26
C SER A 18 -17.66 -10.93 13.60
N ARG A 19 -17.79 -9.91 12.74
CA ARG A 19 -19.01 -9.60 11.98
C ARG A 19 -18.90 -10.00 10.51
N HIS A 20 -17.90 -10.79 10.13
CA HIS A 20 -17.62 -11.19 8.75
C HIS A 20 -17.57 -9.97 7.80
N TYR A 21 -16.94 -8.89 8.28
CA TYR A 21 -16.82 -7.68 7.50
C TYR A 21 -15.95 -7.89 6.26
N GLU A 22 -16.44 -7.42 5.11
CA GLU A 22 -15.69 -7.38 3.86
C GLU A 22 -15.96 -6.08 3.12
N PHE A 23 -14.90 -5.53 2.53
CA PHE A 23 -15.00 -4.34 1.70
C PHE A 23 -13.80 -4.22 0.76
N THR A 24 -14.10 -4.08 -0.54
CA THR A 24 -13.08 -3.78 -1.55
C THR A 24 -13.04 -2.28 -1.80
N THR A 25 -11.87 -1.68 -1.59
CA THR A 25 -11.63 -0.26 -1.83
C THR A 25 -11.62 0.03 -3.33
N PRO A 26 -12.56 0.84 -3.85
CA PRO A 26 -12.53 1.26 -5.24
C PRO A 26 -11.57 2.45 -5.44
N THR A 27 -11.41 2.90 -6.68
CA THR A 27 -10.71 4.16 -6.98
C THR A 27 -11.39 5.36 -6.30
N PRO A 28 -10.65 6.44 -5.97
CA PRO A 28 -11.23 7.68 -5.47
C PRO A 28 -12.35 8.24 -6.36
N LEU A 29 -12.18 8.17 -7.68
CA LEU A 29 -13.20 8.59 -8.65
C LEU A 29 -14.50 7.79 -8.52
N THR A 30 -14.39 6.45 -8.42
CA THR A 30 -15.55 5.60 -8.17
C THR A 30 -16.20 5.91 -6.83
N HIS A 31 -15.40 6.11 -5.77
CA HIS A 31 -15.90 6.48 -4.44
C HIS A 31 -16.71 7.78 -4.50
N HIS A 32 -16.18 8.83 -5.13
CA HIS A 32 -16.91 10.09 -5.34
C HIS A 32 -18.23 9.89 -6.10
N ARG A 33 -18.21 9.14 -7.21
CA ARG A 33 -19.42 8.89 -8.03
C ARG A 33 -20.49 8.15 -7.24
N VAL A 34 -20.13 7.13 -6.46
CA VAL A 34 -21.06 6.39 -5.62
C VAL A 34 -21.67 7.29 -4.55
N LEU A 35 -20.86 8.05 -3.81
CA LEU A 35 -21.37 8.95 -2.77
C LEU A 35 -22.26 10.07 -3.31
N ARG A 36 -21.92 10.61 -4.50
CA ARG A 36 -22.72 11.62 -5.18
C ARG A 36 -24.11 11.08 -5.53
N ASN A 37 -24.17 9.87 -6.09
CA ASN A 37 -25.40 9.26 -6.57
C ASN A 37 -26.22 8.58 -5.47
N ARG A 38 -25.70 8.47 -4.24
CA ARG A 38 -26.38 7.82 -3.12
C ARG A 38 -27.55 8.67 -2.61
N VAL A 39 -28.71 8.04 -2.44
CA VAL A 39 -29.91 8.66 -1.85
C VAL A 39 -29.71 8.87 -0.34
N GLU A 40 -29.40 7.79 0.38
CA GLU A 40 -29.14 7.83 1.82
C GLU A 40 -27.74 8.38 2.11
N LYS A 41 -27.66 9.46 2.90
CA LYS A 41 -26.37 10.08 3.26
C LYS A 41 -25.79 9.58 4.58
N ALA A 42 -26.61 8.95 5.43
CA ALA A 42 -26.16 8.31 6.66
C ALA A 42 -25.81 6.84 6.43
N ALA A 43 -24.88 6.32 7.23
CA ALA A 43 -24.52 4.92 7.24
C ALA A 43 -25.64 4.06 7.82
N ARG A 44 -25.82 2.88 7.25
CA ARG A 44 -26.81 1.88 7.71
C ARG A 44 -26.17 0.64 8.32
N ASP A 45 -24.91 0.41 7.99
CA ASP A 45 -24.15 -0.77 8.38
C ASP A 45 -22.65 -0.46 8.49
N LEU A 46 -21.87 -1.47 8.87
CA LEU A 46 -20.42 -1.33 9.03
C LEU A 46 -19.70 -1.05 7.70
N ARG A 47 -20.23 -1.52 6.56
CA ARG A 47 -19.66 -1.27 5.22
C ARG A 47 -19.81 0.20 4.85
N ASP A 48 -20.90 0.82 5.24
CA ASP A 48 -21.11 2.25 5.09
C ASP A 48 -20.16 3.06 5.98
N ILE A 49 -19.94 2.64 7.23
CA ILE A 49 -19.05 3.34 8.19
C ILE A 49 -17.58 3.23 7.78
N PHE A 50 -17.07 2.01 7.60
CA PHE A 50 -15.63 1.76 7.44
C PHE A 50 -15.23 1.56 5.97
N GLY A 51 -16.17 1.28 5.08
CA GLY A 51 -15.92 1.12 3.65
C GLY A 51 -16.19 2.41 2.89
N TRP A 52 -17.43 2.89 2.89
CA TRP A 52 -17.83 4.12 2.19
C TRP A 52 -17.56 5.40 2.98
N ASN A 53 -17.22 5.27 4.25
CA ASN A 53 -16.87 6.37 5.15
C ASN A 53 -17.99 7.40 5.31
N LEU A 54 -19.22 6.91 5.50
CA LEU A 54 -20.38 7.74 5.74
C LEU A 54 -20.53 8.12 7.22
N PRO A 55 -21.12 9.29 7.52
CA PRO A 55 -21.49 9.64 8.88
C PRO A 55 -22.55 8.68 9.40
N PHE A 56 -22.53 8.36 10.70
CA PHE A 56 -23.32 7.28 11.26
C PHE A 56 -23.93 7.62 12.63
N ASP A 57 -25.09 7.02 12.92
CA ASP A 57 -25.67 7.08 14.26
C ASP A 57 -24.82 6.23 15.21
N GLY A 58 -24.49 6.78 16.38
CA GLY A 58 -23.61 6.11 17.36
C GLY A 58 -24.12 4.75 17.83
N ALA A 59 -25.40 4.41 17.67
CA ALA A 59 -25.98 3.11 18.00
C ALA A 59 -25.51 1.98 17.05
N LEU A 60 -24.94 2.30 15.88
CA LEU A 60 -24.41 1.29 14.95
C LEU A 60 -23.10 0.64 15.45
N LEU A 61 -22.47 1.20 16.47
CA LEU A 61 -21.31 0.60 17.14
C LEU A 61 -21.64 0.28 18.60
N PRO A 62 -21.13 -0.85 19.14
CA PRO A 62 -21.20 -1.10 20.58
C PRO A 62 -20.56 0.05 21.36
N LEU A 63 -21.27 0.57 22.36
CA LEU A 63 -20.83 1.72 23.18
C LEU A 63 -19.36 1.57 23.67
N PRO A 64 -18.92 0.42 24.23
CA PRO A 64 -17.55 0.27 24.70
C PRO A 64 -16.49 0.37 23.59
N LEU A 65 -16.82 -0.05 22.36
CA LEU A 65 -15.92 0.09 21.22
C LEU A 65 -15.93 1.54 20.72
N ARG A 66 -17.11 2.14 20.58
CA ARG A 66 -17.24 3.53 20.12
C ARG A 66 -16.48 4.50 21.01
N ASP A 67 -16.65 4.41 22.33
CA ASP A 67 -16.00 5.32 23.27
C ASP A 67 -14.47 5.23 23.20
N LYS A 68 -13.96 4.00 23.05
CA LYS A 68 -12.54 3.72 22.81
C LYS A 68 -12.01 4.29 21.49
N LEU A 69 -12.81 4.27 20.42
CA LEU A 69 -12.42 4.85 19.13
C LEU A 69 -12.45 6.37 19.17
N VAL A 70 -13.41 6.95 19.88
CA VAL A 70 -13.48 8.40 20.11
C VAL A 70 -12.30 8.90 20.94
N SER A 71 -11.94 8.18 22.01
CA SER A 71 -10.84 8.60 22.90
C SER A 71 -9.47 8.63 22.21
N GLU A 72 -9.24 7.79 21.18
CA GLU A 72 -8.00 7.77 20.40
C GLU A 72 -8.09 8.56 19.07
N GLY A 73 -9.18 9.30 18.85
CA GLY A 73 -9.39 10.10 17.63
C GLY A 73 -9.55 9.26 16.35
N LEU A 74 -9.93 7.98 16.48
CA LEU A 74 -10.26 7.10 15.35
C LEU A 74 -11.72 7.27 14.91
N THR A 75 -12.54 7.95 15.70
CA THR A 75 -13.91 8.36 15.40
C THR A 75 -14.16 9.74 16.00
N GLN A 76 -14.86 10.61 15.30
CA GLN A 76 -15.19 11.95 15.76
C GLN A 76 -16.70 12.17 15.75
N GLN A 77 -17.25 12.72 16.83
CA GLN A 77 -18.62 13.21 16.84
C GLN A 77 -18.68 14.57 16.15
N GLN A 78 -19.61 14.72 15.21
CA GLN A 78 -19.88 15.95 14.47
C GLN A 78 -20.90 16.80 15.21
N ASP A 79 -20.99 18.10 14.88
CA ASP A 79 -21.96 19.04 15.47
C ASP A 79 -23.42 18.59 15.26
N THR A 80 -23.68 17.78 14.24
CA THR A 80 -24.99 17.18 13.96
C THR A 80 -25.38 16.06 14.92
N GLY A 81 -24.49 15.68 15.84
CA GLY A 81 -24.65 14.53 16.75
C GLY A 81 -24.23 13.19 16.15
N MET A 82 -24.05 13.13 14.83
CA MET A 82 -23.57 11.95 14.10
C MET A 82 -22.08 11.72 14.33
N TYR A 83 -21.61 10.49 14.12
CA TYR A 83 -20.21 10.13 14.22
C TYR A 83 -19.60 9.96 12.82
N GLN A 84 -18.30 10.19 12.70
CA GLN A 84 -17.52 9.98 11.49
C GLN A 84 -16.29 9.15 11.82
N SER A 85 -16.05 8.07 11.07
CA SER A 85 -14.82 7.29 11.21
C SER A 85 -13.64 8.03 10.58
N MET A 86 -12.51 8.07 11.29
CA MET A 86 -11.24 8.65 10.81
C MET A 86 -10.36 7.64 10.08
N VAL A 87 -10.80 6.39 10.02
CA VAL A 87 -10.17 5.31 9.26
C VAL A 87 -11.19 4.57 8.41
N ARG A 88 -10.68 3.94 7.36
CA ARG A 88 -11.39 2.93 6.57
C ARG A 88 -10.76 1.57 6.80
N VAL A 89 -11.51 0.51 6.53
CA VAL A 89 -11.03 -0.86 6.64
C VAL A 89 -11.37 -1.60 5.36
N SER A 90 -10.39 -2.30 4.80
CA SER A 90 -10.54 -3.02 3.54
C SER A 90 -10.04 -4.46 3.66
N SER A 91 -10.67 -5.36 2.91
CA SER A 91 -10.38 -6.79 2.95
C SER A 91 -9.47 -7.21 1.80
N LEU A 92 -8.39 -7.92 2.09
CA LEU A 92 -7.46 -8.48 1.11
C LEU A 92 -6.89 -9.80 1.62
N GLY A 93 -6.99 -10.88 0.83
CA GLY A 93 -6.41 -12.18 1.19
C GLY A 93 -6.94 -12.79 2.50
N GLY A 94 -8.20 -12.52 2.86
CA GLY A 94 -8.80 -12.96 4.12
C GLY A 94 -8.42 -12.11 5.35
N GLU A 95 -7.58 -11.10 5.16
CA GLU A 95 -7.17 -10.17 6.22
C GLU A 95 -7.85 -8.80 6.06
N LEU A 96 -7.85 -8.03 7.15
CA LEU A 96 -8.38 -6.66 7.19
C LEU A 96 -7.23 -5.66 7.37
N TYR A 97 -7.29 -4.57 6.60
CA TYR A 97 -6.31 -3.50 6.61
C TYR A 97 -7.00 -2.18 6.91
N ALA A 98 -6.67 -1.58 8.05
CA ALA A 98 -7.01 -0.21 8.35
C ALA A 98 -6.13 0.74 7.53
N HIS A 99 -6.74 1.79 6.99
CA HIS A 99 -6.07 2.84 6.22
C HIS A 99 -6.82 4.16 6.35
N SER A 100 -6.29 5.24 5.76
CA SER A 100 -6.86 6.58 5.93
C SER A 100 -8.29 6.68 5.39
N ARG A 101 -9.04 7.60 6.02
CA ARG A 101 -10.40 7.98 5.64
C ARG A 101 -10.51 8.55 4.23
N PHE A 102 -11.74 8.73 3.78
CA PHE A 102 -12.09 9.39 2.53
C PHE A 102 -12.78 10.74 2.81
N PRO A 103 -12.46 11.82 2.04
CA PRO A 103 -11.42 11.89 1.03
C PRO A 103 -10.02 11.81 1.68
N THR A 104 -9.09 11.22 0.94
CA THR A 104 -7.67 11.12 1.32
C THR A 104 -7.03 12.47 0.98
N SER A 105 -7.15 13.44 1.87
CA SER A 105 -6.68 14.82 1.63
C SER A 105 -5.52 15.24 2.53
N GLU A 106 -5.28 14.52 3.63
CA GLU A 106 -4.16 14.83 4.52
C GLU A 106 -2.81 14.45 3.87
N ALA A 107 -1.75 15.21 4.17
CA ALA A 107 -0.42 14.99 3.58
C ALA A 107 0.20 13.66 4.03
N ASP A 108 -0.13 13.22 5.24
CA ASP A 108 0.27 11.96 5.87
C ASP A 108 -0.76 10.84 5.65
N ALA A 109 -1.71 11.01 4.73
CA ALA A 109 -2.72 10.01 4.48
C ALA A 109 -2.13 8.76 3.82
N VAL A 110 -2.62 7.60 4.23
CA VAL A 110 -2.17 6.28 3.80
C VAL A 110 -3.22 5.68 2.89
N PHE A 111 -2.86 5.56 1.62
CA PHE A 111 -3.74 5.05 0.59
C PHE A 111 -3.79 3.52 0.58
N PHE A 112 -5.00 3.00 0.35
CA PHE A 112 -5.25 1.61 0.02
C PHE A 112 -6.27 1.61 -1.12
N GLY A 113 -6.02 0.87 -2.19
CA GLY A 113 -6.85 0.93 -3.37
C GLY A 113 -6.55 -0.19 -4.37
N PRO A 114 -7.11 -0.10 -5.60
CA PRO A 114 -6.94 -1.12 -6.64
C PRO A 114 -5.49 -1.57 -6.86
N ASP A 115 -4.53 -0.64 -6.79
CA ASP A 115 -3.11 -0.96 -6.97
C ASP A 115 -2.53 -1.80 -5.84
N THR A 116 -3.03 -1.65 -4.62
CA THR A 116 -2.68 -2.53 -3.50
C THR A 116 -3.07 -3.99 -3.80
N TYR A 117 -4.25 -4.21 -4.40
CA TYR A 117 -4.69 -5.56 -4.78
C TYR A 117 -3.84 -6.14 -5.91
N ARG A 118 -3.52 -5.32 -6.93
CA ARG A 118 -2.64 -5.72 -8.05
C ARG A 118 -1.24 -6.04 -7.56
N PHE A 119 -0.68 -5.21 -6.68
CA PHE A 119 0.63 -5.44 -6.05
C PHE A 119 0.65 -6.72 -5.21
N ALA A 120 -0.37 -6.96 -4.39
CA ALA A 120 -0.51 -8.19 -3.62
C ALA A 120 -0.57 -9.44 -4.52
N ALA A 121 -1.32 -9.37 -5.64
CA ALA A 121 -1.38 -10.45 -6.61
C ALA A 121 -0.02 -10.73 -7.27
N LEU A 122 0.72 -9.67 -7.64
CA LEU A 122 2.08 -9.78 -8.18
C LEU A 122 3.00 -10.50 -7.19
N ILE A 123 3.04 -10.05 -5.92
CA ILE A 123 3.85 -10.66 -4.87
C ILE A 123 3.53 -12.15 -4.71
N ALA A 124 2.23 -12.48 -4.57
CA ALA A 124 1.79 -13.85 -4.37
C ALA A 124 2.18 -14.75 -5.56
N GLN A 125 2.04 -14.25 -6.79
CA GLN A 125 2.42 -14.99 -7.99
C GLN A 125 3.94 -15.23 -8.05
N GLU A 126 4.77 -14.23 -7.74
CA GLU A 126 6.22 -14.39 -7.74
C GLU A 126 6.69 -15.37 -6.66
N LEU A 127 6.08 -15.35 -5.47
CA LEU A 127 6.42 -16.26 -4.39
C LEU A 127 5.91 -17.68 -4.62
N ALA A 128 4.81 -17.85 -5.34
CA ALA A 128 4.34 -19.17 -5.76
C ALA A 128 5.25 -19.81 -6.80
N ALA A 129 5.72 -19.03 -7.79
CA ALA A 129 6.62 -19.51 -8.84
C ALA A 129 8.06 -19.70 -8.33
N HIS A 130 8.48 -18.83 -7.43
CA HIS A 130 9.83 -18.78 -6.90
C HIS A 130 9.76 -18.56 -5.38
N PRO A 131 9.59 -19.65 -4.60
CA PRO A 131 9.53 -19.56 -3.14
C PRO A 131 10.82 -19.00 -2.54
N LEU A 132 10.72 -18.40 -1.36
CA LEU A 132 11.91 -18.05 -0.57
C LEU A 132 12.56 -19.32 0.00
N GLY A 133 13.89 -19.26 0.18
CA GLY A 133 14.58 -20.24 1.01
C GLY A 133 14.14 -20.14 2.47
N ALA A 134 14.59 -21.09 3.30
CA ALA A 134 14.36 -21.01 4.75
C ALA A 134 15.00 -19.75 5.33
N TYR A 135 14.40 -19.20 6.38
CA TYR A 135 14.94 -18.06 7.14
C TYR A 135 15.05 -16.75 6.32
N GLY A 136 14.08 -16.50 5.45
CA GLY A 136 14.03 -15.33 4.57
C GLY A 136 13.84 -14.03 5.35
N ARG A 137 14.61 -12.99 4.99
CA ARG A 137 14.37 -11.61 5.43
C ARG A 137 13.67 -10.83 4.33
N ILE A 138 12.54 -10.21 4.68
CA ILE A 138 11.71 -9.42 3.77
C ILE A 138 11.79 -7.95 4.16
N LEU A 139 11.91 -7.07 3.18
CA LEU A 139 11.72 -5.62 3.33
C LEU A 139 10.52 -5.18 2.49
N ASP A 140 9.58 -4.48 3.11
CA ASP A 140 8.55 -3.69 2.42
C ASP A 140 8.95 -2.21 2.49
N MET A 141 9.44 -1.68 1.36
CA MET A 141 9.95 -0.32 1.24
C MET A 141 8.84 0.64 0.81
N GLY A 142 8.55 1.64 1.64
CA GLY A 142 7.37 2.49 1.48
C GLY A 142 6.09 1.72 1.82
N CYS A 143 6.09 1.04 2.97
CA CYS A 143 5.11 0.00 3.28
C CYS A 143 3.67 0.51 3.38
N GLY A 144 3.44 1.81 3.59
CA GLY A 144 2.13 2.34 3.88
C GLY A 144 1.51 1.62 5.08
N GLY A 145 0.29 1.10 4.93
CA GLY A 145 -0.38 0.27 5.93
C GLY A 145 0.15 -1.18 6.03
N GLY A 146 1.25 -1.52 5.37
CA GLY A 146 1.89 -2.83 5.34
C GLY A 146 1.28 -3.95 4.47
N PRO A 147 0.32 -3.74 3.54
CA PRO A 147 -0.28 -4.85 2.81
C PRO A 147 0.72 -5.63 1.94
N GLY A 148 1.70 -4.95 1.34
CA GLY A 148 2.73 -5.62 0.51
C GLY A 148 3.55 -6.62 1.32
N GLY A 149 4.17 -6.15 2.41
CA GLY A 149 4.99 -6.95 3.30
C GLY A 149 4.22 -8.07 3.99
N ILE A 150 3.00 -7.79 4.46
CA ILE A 150 2.13 -8.79 5.11
C ILE A 150 1.74 -9.88 4.12
N VAL A 151 1.37 -9.53 2.87
CA VAL A 151 1.10 -10.51 1.82
C VAL A 151 2.35 -11.32 1.50
N ALA A 152 3.50 -10.68 1.35
CA ALA A 152 4.76 -11.36 1.08
C ALA A 152 5.11 -12.38 2.16
N ALA A 153 5.01 -11.99 3.44
CA ALA A 153 5.29 -12.87 4.57
C ALA A 153 4.34 -14.08 4.60
N ARG A 154 3.04 -13.86 4.37
CA ARG A 154 2.05 -14.94 4.34
C ARG A 154 2.22 -15.86 3.13
N SER A 155 2.52 -15.32 1.96
CA SER A 155 2.77 -16.08 0.74
C SER A 155 4.07 -16.88 0.81
N ALA A 156 5.07 -16.41 1.57
CA ALA A 156 6.30 -17.15 1.83
C ALA A 156 6.13 -18.29 2.85
N GLY A 157 5.02 -18.32 3.61
CA GLY A 157 4.74 -19.32 4.63
C GLY A 157 5.67 -19.20 5.84
N GLY A 158 5.91 -20.32 6.54
CA GLY A 158 6.77 -20.37 7.74
C GLY A 158 8.28 -20.21 7.46
N SER A 159 8.65 -19.71 6.29
CA SER A 159 10.04 -19.55 5.83
C SER A 159 10.59 -18.15 6.08
N VAL A 160 9.93 -17.32 6.88
CA VAL A 160 10.30 -15.91 7.10
C VAL A 160 10.74 -15.70 8.54
N ASP A 161 11.93 -15.16 8.70
CA ASP A 161 12.50 -14.83 10.02
C ASP A 161 12.17 -13.42 10.46
N GLU A 162 12.12 -12.50 9.50
CA GLU A 162 11.91 -11.09 9.76
C GLU A 162 11.22 -10.42 8.58
N LEU A 163 10.20 -9.64 8.91
CA LEU A 163 9.57 -8.69 8.02
C LEU A 163 9.90 -7.27 8.49
N VAL A 164 10.69 -6.55 7.72
CA VAL A 164 10.97 -5.12 7.93
C VAL A 164 9.96 -4.30 7.14
N LEU A 165 9.18 -3.48 7.85
CA LEU A 165 8.22 -2.53 7.27
C LEU A 165 8.79 -1.13 7.43
N ALA A 166 9.18 -0.51 6.30
CA ALA A 166 9.84 0.77 6.28
C ALA A 166 9.00 1.85 5.59
N ASP A 167 8.85 3.00 6.23
CA ASP A 167 8.13 4.14 5.65
C ASP A 167 8.66 5.46 6.21
N ILE A 168 8.58 6.54 5.44
CA ILE A 168 8.92 7.89 5.92
C ILE A 168 7.82 8.44 6.83
N ASN A 169 6.58 7.98 6.64
CA ASN A 169 5.40 8.46 7.32
C ASN A 169 5.16 7.69 8.64
N PRO A 170 5.22 8.35 9.81
CA PRO A 170 4.96 7.69 11.08
C PRO A 170 3.50 7.18 11.23
N GLU A 171 2.51 7.79 10.57
CA GLU A 171 1.12 7.30 10.60
C GLU A 171 0.97 6.01 9.78
N ALA A 172 1.72 5.88 8.67
CA ALA A 172 1.83 4.62 7.92
C ALA A 172 2.34 3.49 8.82
N LEU A 173 3.42 3.74 9.58
CA LEU A 173 3.94 2.75 10.52
C LEU A 173 2.96 2.41 11.65
N ALA A 174 2.12 3.35 12.09
CA ALA A 174 1.08 3.06 13.08
C ALA A 174 0.03 2.09 12.52
N LEU A 175 -0.43 2.33 11.29
CA LEU A 175 -1.36 1.45 10.57
C LEU A 175 -0.73 0.10 10.25
N ALA A 176 0.51 0.06 9.78
CA ALA A 176 1.25 -1.17 9.52
C ALA A 176 1.37 -2.04 10.78
N LYS A 177 1.67 -1.44 11.94
CA LYS A 177 1.68 -2.16 13.23
C LYS A 177 0.34 -2.79 13.56
N ALA A 178 -0.75 -2.05 13.40
CA ALA A 178 -2.09 -2.55 13.67
C ALA A 178 -2.47 -3.68 12.70
N ASN A 179 -2.19 -3.49 11.41
CA ASN A 179 -2.51 -4.44 10.36
C ASN A 179 -1.68 -5.74 10.48
N ALA A 180 -0.40 -5.64 10.82
CA ALA A 180 0.45 -6.82 11.08
C ALA A 180 -0.07 -7.62 12.27
N ARG A 181 -0.46 -6.96 13.37
CA ARG A 181 -1.09 -7.61 14.53
C ARG A 181 -2.42 -8.28 14.16
N LEU A 182 -3.26 -7.61 13.36
CA LEU A 182 -4.52 -8.17 12.87
C LEU A 182 -4.32 -9.39 11.98
N ALA A 183 -3.28 -9.38 11.14
CA ALA A 183 -2.89 -10.48 10.28
C ALA A 183 -2.05 -11.57 10.97
N GLN A 184 -1.80 -11.41 12.28
CA GLN A 184 -1.00 -12.32 13.11
C GLN A 184 0.43 -12.53 12.58
N VAL A 185 1.03 -11.48 12.01
CA VAL A 185 2.44 -11.47 11.60
C VAL A 185 3.25 -10.83 12.71
N GLU A 186 3.90 -11.66 13.53
CA GLU A 186 4.55 -11.24 14.78
C GLU A 186 6.04 -10.88 14.63
N PHE A 187 6.70 -11.39 13.59
CA PHE A 187 8.13 -11.19 13.32
C PHE A 187 8.43 -9.88 12.58
N CYS A 188 7.80 -8.78 12.99
CA CYS A 188 7.86 -7.49 12.31
C CYS A 188 8.80 -6.48 12.99
N THR A 189 9.67 -5.86 12.20
CA THR A 189 10.46 -4.68 12.57
C THR A 189 9.91 -3.46 11.83
N PHE A 190 9.67 -2.36 12.53
CA PHE A 190 9.10 -1.14 11.94
C PHE A 190 10.14 -0.02 11.95
N VAL A 191 10.49 0.51 10.78
CA VAL A 191 11.58 1.49 10.62
C VAL A 191 11.06 2.75 9.97
N GLN A 192 11.21 3.89 10.65
CA GLN A 192 11.01 5.18 10.00
C GLN A 192 12.26 5.53 9.19
N SER A 193 12.13 5.63 7.87
CA SER A 193 13.27 5.83 6.96
C SER A 193 12.87 6.60 5.71
N ASP A 194 13.74 7.50 5.25
CA ASP A 194 13.72 7.99 3.85
C ASP A 194 14.46 6.97 2.99
N LEU A 195 13.68 6.17 2.25
CA LEU A 195 14.19 5.06 1.46
C LEU A 195 15.12 4.16 2.30
N PHE A 196 16.34 3.90 1.81
CA PHE A 196 17.28 2.97 2.44
C PHE A 196 18.17 3.63 3.51
N GLN A 197 18.02 4.92 3.84
CA GLN A 197 18.91 5.61 4.79
C GLN A 197 18.95 4.98 6.19
N GLY A 198 17.81 4.52 6.69
CA GLY A 198 17.69 3.84 7.99
C GLY A 198 17.71 2.31 7.90
N ILE A 199 17.96 1.74 6.72
CA ILE A 199 17.86 0.30 6.48
C ILE A 199 19.23 -0.34 6.63
N THR A 200 19.28 -1.44 7.37
CA THR A 200 20.52 -2.17 7.65
C THR A 200 20.39 -3.64 7.25
N GLY A 201 21.50 -4.18 6.74
CA GLY A 201 21.59 -5.56 6.27
C GLY A 201 20.96 -5.79 4.90
N ASP A 202 20.97 -7.07 4.53
CA ASP A 202 20.53 -7.56 3.23
C ASP A 202 19.26 -8.41 3.36
N PHE A 203 18.51 -8.50 2.28
CA PHE A 203 17.20 -9.12 2.20
C PHE A 203 17.14 -10.16 1.08
N ASP A 204 16.36 -11.22 1.33
CA ASP A 204 16.02 -12.24 0.33
C ASP A 204 14.90 -11.75 -0.59
N LEU A 205 14.06 -10.85 -0.06
CA LEU A 205 12.99 -10.19 -0.79
C LEU A 205 12.87 -8.72 -0.37
N ILE A 206 12.86 -7.83 -1.36
CA ILE A 206 12.43 -6.45 -1.20
C ILE A 206 11.15 -6.30 -2.04
N VAL A 207 10.08 -5.79 -1.45
CA VAL A 207 8.85 -5.44 -2.16
C VAL A 207 8.63 -3.94 -2.05
N SER A 208 8.11 -3.31 -3.10
CA SER A 208 7.71 -1.90 -3.02
C SER A 208 6.62 -1.57 -4.04
N ASN A 209 5.71 -0.71 -3.61
CA ASN A 209 4.72 -0.02 -4.44
C ASN A 209 4.81 1.48 -4.13
N PRO A 210 5.85 2.17 -4.61
CA PRO A 210 5.99 3.60 -4.37
C PRO A 210 4.92 4.38 -5.14
N PRO A 211 4.59 5.59 -4.69
CA PRO A 211 3.88 6.55 -5.53
C PRO A 211 4.55 6.71 -6.89
N TYR A 212 3.77 6.64 -7.97
CA TYR A 212 4.28 6.65 -9.34
C TYR A 212 3.54 7.62 -10.28
N LEU A 213 2.72 8.52 -9.73
CA LEU A 213 2.05 9.55 -10.52
C LEU A 213 2.71 10.92 -10.32
N VAL A 214 2.56 11.82 -11.28
CA VAL A 214 2.80 13.25 -11.06
C VAL A 214 1.63 13.82 -10.28
N ASP A 215 1.88 14.66 -9.28
CA ASP A 215 0.84 15.29 -8.47
C ASP A 215 1.21 16.75 -8.26
N ALA A 216 0.34 17.66 -8.68
CA ALA A 216 0.60 19.10 -8.61
C ALA A 216 0.77 19.55 -7.15
N ASP A 217 0.01 18.94 -6.24
CA ASP A 217 0.08 19.19 -4.79
C ASP A 217 1.24 18.47 -4.10
N LYS A 218 2.04 17.69 -4.85
CA LYS A 218 3.19 16.91 -4.38
C LYS A 218 2.88 16.05 -3.14
N ARG A 219 1.67 15.52 -3.02
CA ARG A 219 1.27 14.71 -1.87
C ARG A 219 2.12 13.45 -1.82
N THR A 220 2.69 13.15 -0.66
CA THR A 220 3.73 12.10 -0.51
C THR A 220 3.23 10.71 -0.90
N TYR A 221 1.94 10.41 -0.75
CA TYR A 221 1.35 9.12 -1.15
C TYR A 221 1.02 9.01 -2.64
N ARG A 222 1.18 10.09 -3.43
CA ARG A 222 0.77 10.16 -4.83
C ARG A 222 1.90 10.59 -5.77
N HIS A 223 2.76 11.51 -5.33
CA HIS A 223 3.82 12.07 -6.14
C HIS A 223 5.07 11.18 -6.16
N GLY A 224 5.37 10.58 -7.31
CA GLY A 224 6.59 9.77 -7.47
C GLY A 224 7.82 10.56 -7.91
N GLY A 225 7.68 11.84 -8.31
CA GLY A 225 8.78 12.64 -8.86
C GLY A 225 9.24 12.19 -10.25
N GLY A 226 10.32 12.76 -10.78
CA GLY A 226 10.69 12.54 -12.18
C GLY A 226 9.76 13.28 -13.15
N ASN A 227 9.82 12.94 -14.44
CA ASN A 227 9.03 13.63 -15.46
C ASN A 227 7.57 13.18 -15.46
N PHE A 228 7.34 11.88 -15.23
CA PHE A 228 6.03 11.23 -15.29
C PHE A 228 5.67 10.46 -14.02
N GLY A 229 6.38 10.69 -12.91
CA GLY A 229 6.13 10.02 -11.62
C GLY A 229 7.09 8.87 -11.32
N GLU A 230 8.05 8.57 -12.19
CA GLU A 230 8.96 7.44 -12.06
C GLU A 230 10.12 7.61 -11.07
N GLY A 231 10.39 8.82 -10.58
CA GLY A 231 11.63 9.14 -9.88
C GLY A 231 11.88 8.33 -8.60
N LEU A 232 10.83 8.07 -7.82
CA LEU A 232 10.92 7.29 -6.58
C LEU A 232 11.15 5.80 -6.88
N SER A 233 10.46 5.27 -7.89
CA SER A 233 10.68 3.91 -8.41
C SER A 233 12.11 3.72 -8.90
N GLN A 234 12.70 4.72 -9.56
CA GLN A 234 14.10 4.69 -9.98
C GLN A 234 15.05 4.58 -8.78
N ARG A 235 14.90 5.48 -7.79
CA ARG A 235 15.73 5.50 -6.58
C ARG A 235 15.63 4.18 -5.80
N ILE A 236 14.42 3.63 -5.69
CA ILE A 236 14.20 2.34 -4.99
C ILE A 236 14.89 1.21 -5.74
N LEU A 237 14.73 1.12 -7.06
CA LEU A 237 15.39 0.07 -7.84
C LEU A 237 16.91 0.14 -7.68
N GLU A 238 17.51 1.32 -7.85
CA GLU A 238 18.96 1.49 -7.73
C GLU A 238 19.50 1.13 -6.35
N GLN A 239 18.87 1.65 -5.29
CA GLN A 239 19.33 1.41 -3.91
C GLN A 239 19.08 -0.04 -3.49
N SER A 240 17.98 -0.66 -3.92
CA SER A 240 17.64 -2.03 -3.52
C SER A 240 18.71 -3.05 -3.89
N ILE A 241 19.40 -2.87 -5.03
CA ILE A 241 20.40 -3.82 -5.55
C ILE A 241 21.52 -4.07 -4.54
N ALA A 242 21.96 -3.02 -3.82
CA ALA A 242 23.00 -3.13 -2.80
C ALA A 242 22.54 -3.89 -1.54
N HIS A 243 21.23 -3.97 -1.32
CA HIS A 243 20.59 -4.63 -0.17
C HIS A 243 20.02 -6.02 -0.51
N LEU A 244 20.21 -6.54 -1.72
CA LEU A 244 19.80 -7.89 -2.07
C LEU A 244 20.89 -8.89 -1.69
N ARG A 245 20.52 -9.96 -0.97
CA ARG A 245 21.38 -11.14 -0.81
C ARG A 245 21.65 -11.80 -2.17
N PRO A 246 22.71 -12.61 -2.34
CA PRO A 246 22.84 -13.46 -3.52
C PRO A 246 21.57 -14.32 -3.72
N GLY A 247 20.97 -14.26 -4.91
CA GLY A 247 19.69 -14.90 -5.20
C GLY A 247 18.45 -14.08 -4.77
N GLY A 248 18.62 -13.02 -3.98
CA GLY A 248 17.56 -12.14 -3.50
C GLY A 248 16.90 -11.32 -4.61
N ARG A 249 15.64 -10.93 -4.38
CA ARG A 249 14.79 -10.28 -5.39
C ARG A 249 14.19 -8.97 -4.91
N LEU A 250 14.15 -7.97 -5.79
CA LEU A 250 13.22 -6.85 -5.73
C LEU A 250 11.96 -7.22 -6.53
N ILE A 251 10.77 -7.03 -5.95
CA ILE A 251 9.49 -6.96 -6.65
C ILE A 251 8.99 -5.52 -6.55
N LEU A 252 8.97 -4.82 -7.68
CA LEU A 252 8.55 -3.42 -7.76
C LEU A 252 7.28 -3.30 -8.59
N TYR A 253 6.20 -2.82 -7.98
CA TYR A 253 5.00 -2.39 -8.68
C TYR A 253 5.08 -0.89 -8.93
N THR A 254 4.81 -0.44 -10.16
CA THR A 254 4.83 0.98 -10.51
C THR A 254 3.98 1.27 -11.75
N GLY A 255 3.74 2.54 -12.02
CA GLY A 255 3.24 3.02 -13.31
C GLY A 255 4.40 3.31 -14.27
N SER A 256 4.12 3.23 -15.57
CA SER A 256 5.01 3.71 -16.63
C SER A 256 4.20 4.46 -17.69
N ALA A 257 4.59 5.71 -17.96
CA ALA A 257 4.03 6.50 -19.04
C ALA A 257 4.60 6.00 -20.38
N VAL A 258 3.72 5.54 -21.26
CA VAL A 258 4.07 5.06 -22.60
C VAL A 258 3.92 6.20 -23.58
N VAL A 259 5.01 6.53 -24.28
CA VAL A 259 5.06 7.63 -25.25
C VAL A 259 5.46 7.07 -26.60
N GLN A 260 4.61 7.24 -27.62
CA GLN A 260 4.81 6.68 -28.96
C GLN A 260 5.09 5.16 -28.93
N GLY A 261 4.39 4.45 -28.04
CA GLY A 261 4.57 3.01 -27.82
C GLY A 261 5.82 2.59 -27.02
N VAL A 262 6.61 3.54 -26.51
CA VAL A 262 7.86 3.25 -25.77
C VAL A 262 7.65 3.36 -24.26
N ASP A 263 8.02 2.31 -23.53
CA ASP A 263 8.08 2.24 -22.06
C ASP A 263 9.51 2.53 -21.59
N ALA A 264 9.84 3.82 -21.50
CA ALA A 264 11.20 4.29 -21.20
C ALA A 264 11.67 3.87 -19.80
N PHE A 265 10.76 3.77 -18.82
CA PHE A 265 11.11 3.33 -17.48
C PHE A 265 11.57 1.86 -17.46
N SER A 266 10.87 0.98 -18.19
CA SER A 266 11.26 -0.43 -18.28
C SER A 266 12.59 -0.62 -19.02
N GLU A 267 12.86 0.14 -20.08
CA GLU A 267 14.15 0.10 -20.78
C GLU A 267 15.29 0.56 -19.86
N TRP A 268 15.07 1.65 -19.13
CA TRP A 268 16.01 2.14 -18.13
C TRP A 268 16.29 1.10 -17.03
N ALA A 269 15.24 0.47 -16.49
CA ALA A 269 15.35 -0.55 -15.44
C ALA A 269 16.13 -1.78 -15.92
N ALA A 270 15.86 -2.24 -17.15
CA ALA A 270 16.61 -3.33 -17.77
C ALA A 270 18.10 -2.97 -17.93
N GLY A 271 18.41 -1.73 -18.30
CA GLY A 271 19.79 -1.23 -18.39
C GLY A 271 20.51 -1.23 -17.04
N ILE A 272 19.84 -0.83 -15.96
CA ILE A 272 20.39 -0.89 -14.59
C ILE A 272 20.66 -2.33 -14.17
N ALA A 273 19.71 -3.24 -14.38
CA ALA A 273 19.88 -4.65 -14.07
C ALA A 273 21.06 -5.27 -14.85
N ALA A 274 21.19 -4.97 -16.14
CA ALA A 274 22.30 -5.45 -16.96
C ALA A 274 23.66 -4.95 -16.45
N ARG A 275 23.78 -3.65 -16.13
CA ARG A 275 25.03 -3.06 -15.59
C ARG A 275 25.45 -3.62 -14.24
N THR A 276 24.49 -4.06 -13.44
CA THR A 276 24.71 -4.63 -12.09
C THR A 276 24.78 -6.16 -12.11
N GLY A 277 24.67 -6.79 -13.29
CA GLY A 277 24.70 -8.24 -13.44
C GLY A 277 23.47 -8.95 -12.87
N CYS A 278 22.38 -8.23 -12.60
CA CYS A 278 21.12 -8.80 -12.12
C CYS A 278 20.30 -9.40 -13.27
N ALA A 279 19.48 -10.41 -12.97
CA ALA A 279 18.41 -10.84 -13.86
C ALA A 279 17.24 -9.86 -13.76
N PHE A 280 16.51 -9.67 -14.86
CA PHE A 280 15.40 -8.73 -14.96
C PHE A 280 14.19 -9.40 -15.60
N THR A 281 13.00 -9.18 -15.05
CA THR A 281 11.73 -9.58 -15.64
C THR A 281 10.74 -8.43 -15.53
N ARG A 282 10.02 -8.16 -16.62
CA ARG A 282 8.92 -7.20 -16.68
C ARG A 282 7.62 -7.94 -16.92
N ARG A 283 6.55 -7.52 -16.26
CA ARG A 283 5.17 -7.91 -16.53
C ARG A 283 4.31 -6.66 -16.69
N GLU A 284 3.48 -6.63 -17.73
CA GLU A 284 2.40 -5.64 -17.82
C GLU A 284 1.22 -6.20 -17.02
N ILE A 285 0.80 -5.48 -15.98
CA ILE A 285 -0.25 -5.92 -15.06
C ILE A 285 -1.59 -5.37 -15.53
N ASP A 286 -1.60 -4.09 -15.91
CA ASP A 286 -2.76 -3.42 -16.46
C ASP A 286 -2.27 -2.49 -17.59
N PRO A 287 -2.73 -2.70 -18.84
CA PRO A 287 -2.24 -1.91 -19.95
C PRO A 287 -2.71 -0.45 -19.88
N ASP A 288 -3.77 -0.12 -19.14
CA ASP A 288 -4.29 1.25 -19.13
C ASP A 288 -4.93 1.59 -17.79
N VAL A 289 -4.18 2.32 -16.97
CA VAL A 289 -4.62 2.82 -15.68
C VAL A 289 -4.60 4.34 -15.66
N PHE A 290 -5.54 4.93 -14.91
CA PHE A 290 -5.61 6.37 -14.71
C PHE A 290 -5.74 7.19 -16.01
N GLY A 291 -6.57 6.74 -16.95
CA GLY A 291 -6.81 7.48 -18.20
C GLY A 291 -7.23 8.94 -17.97
N GLU A 292 -7.85 9.25 -16.83
CA GLU A 292 -8.16 10.63 -16.42
C GLU A 292 -6.93 11.52 -16.19
N GLU A 293 -5.75 10.96 -15.92
CA GLU A 293 -4.52 11.75 -15.71
C GLU A 293 -3.98 12.30 -17.03
N LEU A 294 -4.35 11.73 -18.17
CA LEU A 294 -3.94 12.21 -19.50
C LEU A 294 -4.55 13.58 -19.84
N ASP A 295 -5.61 14.00 -19.12
CA ASP A 295 -6.17 15.35 -19.23
C ASP A 295 -5.21 16.42 -18.66
N ARG A 296 -4.18 16.02 -17.91
CA ARG A 296 -3.27 16.92 -17.23
C ARG A 296 -2.07 17.32 -18.12
N PRO A 297 -1.61 18.59 -18.07
CA PRO A 297 -0.49 19.06 -18.89
C PRO A 297 0.80 18.25 -18.73
N GLU A 298 1.04 17.67 -17.55
CA GLU A 298 2.24 16.89 -17.26
C GLU A 298 2.33 15.59 -18.07
N TYR A 299 1.19 15.08 -18.57
CA TYR A 299 1.12 13.89 -19.41
C TYR A 299 0.86 14.23 -20.89
N ALA A 300 1.08 15.48 -21.31
CA ALA A 300 0.94 15.86 -22.71
C ALA A 300 1.86 15.02 -23.61
N GLY A 301 1.26 14.31 -24.57
CA GLY A 301 1.97 13.41 -25.49
C GLY A 301 2.21 11.99 -24.96
N VAL A 302 1.70 11.66 -23.78
CA VAL A 302 1.64 10.28 -23.28
C VAL A 302 0.45 9.56 -23.90
N ASP A 303 0.67 8.37 -24.46
CA ASP A 303 -0.36 7.57 -25.10
C ASP A 303 -1.26 6.89 -24.06
N ARG A 304 -0.64 6.35 -23.00
CA ARG A 304 -1.29 5.62 -21.89
C ARG A 304 -0.36 5.54 -20.69
N ILE A 305 -0.91 5.26 -19.51
CA ILE A 305 -0.13 4.90 -18.33
C ILE A 305 -0.36 3.41 -18.05
N ALA A 306 0.69 2.61 -18.11
CA ALA A 306 0.64 1.17 -17.83
C ALA A 306 0.96 0.91 -16.36
N ALA A 307 0.21 0.05 -15.68
CA ALA A 307 0.69 -0.55 -14.43
C ALA A 307 1.57 -1.76 -14.74
N ILE A 308 2.78 -1.76 -14.20
CA ILE A 308 3.78 -2.79 -14.48
C ILE A 308 4.35 -3.37 -13.18
N GLY A 309 4.76 -4.63 -13.27
CA GLY A 309 5.55 -5.31 -12.25
C GLY A 309 6.94 -5.59 -12.78
N LEU A 310 7.96 -5.22 -12.02
CA LEU A 310 9.35 -5.51 -12.31
C LEU A 310 9.92 -6.45 -11.24
N VAL A 311 10.68 -7.43 -11.68
CA VAL A 311 11.50 -8.26 -10.79
C VAL A 311 12.96 -8.10 -11.16
N VAL A 312 13.77 -7.64 -10.20
CA VAL A 312 15.23 -7.59 -10.31
C VAL A 312 15.80 -8.61 -9.35
N GLN A 313 16.59 -9.56 -9.86
CA GLN A 313 17.18 -10.61 -9.03
C GLN A 313 18.70 -10.54 -9.07
N ARG A 314 19.32 -10.45 -7.90
CA ARG A 314 20.77 -10.59 -7.77
C ARG A 314 21.14 -12.04 -8.07
N ARG A 315 22.13 -12.28 -8.92
CA ARG A 315 22.56 -13.65 -9.26
C ARG A 315 22.99 -14.41 -7.99
N PRO A 316 22.70 -15.72 -7.90
CA PRO A 316 23.31 -16.57 -6.88
C PRO A 316 24.84 -16.51 -6.98
N ALA A 317 25.51 -16.71 -5.84
CA ALA A 317 26.96 -16.88 -5.79
C ALA A 317 27.40 -18.19 -6.44
#